data_AF-A0A847ARE8-F1
#
_entry.id   AF-A0A847ARE8-F1
#
_cell.length_a   1.000
_cell.length_b   1.000
_cell.length_c   1.000
_cell.angle_alpha   90.00
_cell.angle_beta   90.00
_cell.angle_gamma   90.00
#
_symmetry.space_group_name_H-M   'P 1'
#
loop_
_entity.id
_entity.type
_entity.pdbx_description
1 polymer ?
#
loop_
_entity_poly.entity_id
_entity_poly.type
_entity_poly.pdbx_seq_one_letter_code
_entity_poly.pdbx_strand_id
1 'polypeptide(L)' 'MTKIRPISDLRNHFAEISKYVHETFEPVFLTKNGHGDMIVMSLEYFEKLKYESEMYNKLKEESGKNEEKK' A
#
# COMPACT_ATOMS: atom_id res chain seq x y z
N MET A 1 12.35 2.34 3.82
CA MET A 1 13.10 1.14 3.36
C MET A 1 12.12 -0.02 3.42
N THR A 2 11.95 -0.82 2.38
CA THR A 2 10.86 -1.83 2.34
C THR A 2 11.00 -2.87 3.45
N LYS A 3 10.04 -2.92 4.37
CA LYS A 3 10.04 -3.87 5.49
C LYS A 3 9.39 -5.19 5.07
N ILE A 4 10.19 -6.25 4.98
CA ILE A 4 9.76 -7.60 4.57
C ILE A 4 9.83 -8.54 5.78
N ARG A 5 8.76 -9.29 6.07
CA ARG A 5 8.68 -10.22 7.20
C ARG A 5 8.00 -11.54 6.77
N PRO A 6 8.27 -12.69 7.41
CA PRO A 6 7.51 -13.90 7.14
C PRO A 6 6.08 -13.77 7.67
N ILE A 7 5.10 -14.41 7.03
CA ILE A 7 3.70 -14.33 7.46
C ILE A 7 3.48 -14.86 8.89
N SER A 8 4.30 -15.82 9.33
CA SER A 8 4.28 -16.34 10.70
C SER A 8 4.61 -15.27 11.75
N ASP A 9 5.29 -14.20 11.36
CA ASP A 9 5.72 -13.13 12.25
C ASP A 9 4.54 -12.30 12.76
N LEU A 10 3.42 -12.28 12.03
CA LEU A 10 2.19 -11.64 12.47
C LEU A 10 1.69 -12.20 13.80
N ARG A 11 1.86 -13.50 14.06
CA ARG A 11 1.37 -14.11 15.30
C ARG A 11 2.03 -13.52 16.54
N ASN A 12 3.35 -13.31 16.48
CA ASN A 12 4.15 -12.95 17.65
C ASN A 12 4.44 -11.45 17.71
N HIS A 13 4.48 -10.77 16.57
CA HIS A 13 4.88 -9.36 16.46
C HIS A 13 3.75 -8.46 15.96
N PHE A 14 2.49 -8.88 16.10
CA PHE A 14 1.33 -8.09 15.65
C PHE A 14 1.36 -6.66 16.18
N ALA A 15 1.59 -6.46 17.48
CA ALA A 15 1.56 -5.13 18.08
C ALA A 15 2.63 -4.19 17.51
N GLU A 16 3.84 -4.70 17.28
CA GLU A 16 4.93 -3.94 16.65
C GLU A 16 4.61 -3.62 15.18
N ILE A 17 4.11 -4.61 14.43
CA ILE A 17 3.73 -4.43 13.02
C ILE A 17 2.59 -3.42 12.90
N SER A 18 1.56 -3.54 13.74
CA SER A 18 0.42 -2.63 13.81
C SER A 18 0.89 -1.20 14.11
N LYS A 19 1.68 -1.02 15.19
CA LYS A 19 2.25 0.28 15.53
C LYS A 19 3.05 0.89 14.38
N TYR A 20 3.91 0.10 13.72
CA TYR A 20 4.71 0.54 12.59
C TYR A 20 3.85 1.08 11.44
N VAL A 21 2.86 0.31 10.99
CA VAL A 21 2.05 0.72 9.81
C VAL A 21 1.15 1.93 10.10
N HIS A 22 0.78 2.14 11.37
CA HIS A 22 0.03 3.32 11.79
C HIS A 22 0.91 4.56 11.95
N GLU A 23 2.12 4.45 12.50
CA GLU A 23 3.00 5.61 12.76
C GLU A 23 3.76 6.08 11.51
N THR A 24 4.17 5.13 10.66
CA THR A 24 5.05 5.44 9.51
C THR A 24 4.31 5.69 8.22
N PHE A 25 3.04 5.26 8.12
CA PHE A 25 2.32 5.20 6.85
C PHE A 25 3.11 4.44 5.77
N GLU A 26 3.88 3.42 6.17
CA GLU A 26 4.59 2.52 5.27
C GLU A 26 4.03 1.09 5.37
N PRO A 27 3.91 0.37 4.25
CA PRO A 27 3.42 -0.99 4.25
C PRO A 27 4.50 -2.00 4.68
N VAL A 28 4.06 -3.10 5.29
CA VAL A 28 4.89 -4.27 5.58
C VAL A 28 4.55 -5.39 4.59
N PHE A 29 5.56 -5.90 3.91
CA PHE A 29 5.42 -6.99 2.94
C PHE A 29 5.62 -8.33 3.65
N LEU A 30 4.69 -9.24 3.44
CA LEU A 30 4.71 -10.57 4.04
C LEU A 30 5.07 -11.63 3.03
N THR A 31 5.97 -12.52 3.43
CA THR A 31 6.39 -13.67 2.62
C THR A 31 5.92 -14.99 3.22
N LYS A 32 5.56 -15.93 2.36
CA LYS A 32 5.31 -17.33 2.69
C LYS A 32 6.30 -18.19 1.91
N ASN A 33 7.10 -19.00 2.61
CA ASN A 33 8.14 -19.84 2.00
C ASN A 33 9.10 -19.05 1.06
N GLY A 34 9.47 -17.83 1.44
CA GLY A 34 10.37 -16.97 0.65
C GLY A 34 9.71 -16.23 -0.52
N HIS A 35 8.43 -16.47 -0.80
CA HIS A 35 7.68 -15.79 -1.85
C HIS A 35 6.76 -14.71 -1.26
N GLY A 36 6.61 -13.59 -1.95
CA GLY A 36 5.64 -12.56 -1.58
C GLY A 36 4.22 -13.11 -1.58
N ASP A 37 3.46 -12.79 -0.54
CA ASP A 37 2.14 -13.36 -0.29
C ASP A 37 1.09 -12.26 -0.04
N MET A 38 1.39 -11.35 0.90
CA MET A 38 0.44 -10.32 1.35
C MET A 38 1.15 -9.02 1.74
N ILE A 39 0.41 -7.92 1.78
CA ILE A 39 0.86 -6.64 2.35
C ILE A 39 -0.06 -6.29 3.52
N VAL A 40 0.53 -5.80 4.61
CA VAL A 40 -0.18 -5.24 5.75
C VAL A 40 0.10 -3.75 5.82
N MET A 41 -0.97 -2.96 5.95
CA MET A 41 -0.91 -1.51 6.15
C MET A 41 -2.10 -1.04 7.00
N SER A 42 -2.03 0.18 7.52
CA SER A 42 -3.16 0.79 8.22
C SER A 42 -4.29 1.11 7.24
N LEU A 43 -5.53 1.12 7.74
CA LEU A 43 -6.70 1.49 6.93
C LEU A 43 -6.56 2.90 6.36
N GLU A 44 -6.10 3.85 7.18
CA GLU A 44 -5.89 5.24 6.78
C GLU A 44 -4.89 5.37 5.62
N TYR A 45 -3.78 4.62 5.66
CA TYR A 45 -2.82 4.63 4.56
C TYR A 45 -3.41 4.03 3.29
N PHE A 46 -4.16 2.94 3.40
CA PHE A 46 -4.85 2.33 2.26
C PHE A 46 -5.85 3.29 1.61
N GLU A 47 -6.66 3.99 2.41
CA GLU A 47 -7.63 4.96 1.92
C GLU A 47 -6.95 6.14 1.20
N LYS A 48 -5.83 6.63 1.75
CA LYS A 48 -5.01 7.66 1.10
C LYS A 48 -4.50 7.20 -0.27
N LEU A 49 -3.91 6.01 -0.36
CA LEU A 49 -3.41 5.46 -1.63
C LEU A 49 -4.54 5.28 -2.66
N LYS A 50 -5.70 4.82 -2.21
CA LYS A 50 -6.88 4.67 -3.06
C LYS A 50 -7.32 6.02 -3.62
N TYR A 51 -7.42 7.03 -2.77
CA TYR A 51 -7.78 8.39 -3.18
C TYR A 51 -6.77 8.98 -4.18
N GLU A 52 -5.47 8.87 -3.90
CA GLU A 52 -4.42 9.34 -4.81
C GLU A 52 -4.50 8.67 -6.19
N SER A 53 -4.76 7.36 -6.22
CA SER A 53 -4.96 6.60 -7.46
C SER A 53 -6.19 7.08 -8.24
N GLU A 54 -7.31 7.32 -7.56
CA GLU A 54 -8.52 7.86 -8.19
C GLU A 54 -8.29 9.25 -8.78
N MET A 55 -7.57 10.12 -8.06
CA MET A 55 -7.23 11.46 -8.56
C MET A 55 -6.30 11.39 -9.77
N TYR A 56 -5.27 10.53 -9.72
CA TYR A 56 -4.35 10.32 -10.83
C TYR A 56 -5.10 9.85 -12.10
N ASN A 57 -6.02 8.89 -11.96
CA ASN A 57 -6.78 8.38 -13.09
C ASN A 57 -7.70 9.46 -13.71
N LYS A 58 -8.38 10.27 -12.88
CA LYS A 58 -9.20 11.39 -13.38
C LYS A 58 -8.38 12.39 -14.18
N LEU A 59 -7.22 12.80 -13.66
CA LEU A 59 -6.33 13.74 -14.35
C LEU A 59 -5.82 13.16 -15.68
N LYS A 60 -5.49 11.86 -15.71
CA LYS A 60 -5.03 11.18 -16.91
C LYS A 60 -6.11 11.12 -17.99
N GLU A 61 -7.35 10.81 -17.61
CA GLU A 61 -8.49 10.80 -18.54
C GLU A 61 -8.77 12.18 -19.14
N GLU A 62 -8.71 13.24 -18.33
CA GLU A 62 -8.91 14.62 -18.79
C GLU A 62 -7.79 15.08 -19.73
N SER A 63 -6.54 14.69 -19.43
CA SER A 63 -5.38 14.99 -20.27
C SER A 63 -5.48 14.31 -21.63
N GLY A 64 -5.85 13.04 -21.68
CA GLY A 64 -6.04 12.30 -22.95
C GLY A 64 -7.18 12.84 -23.81
N LYS A 65 -8.29 13.28 -23.20
CA LYS A 65 -9.44 13.88 -23.92
C LYS A 65 -9.09 15.22 -24.60
N ASN A 66 -8.08 15.93 -24.11
CA ASN A 66 -7.63 17.19 -24.71
C ASN A 66 -6.69 16.96 -25.92
N GLU A 67 -6.03 15.80 -26.00
CA GLU A 67 -5.18 15.43 -27.12
C GLU A 67 -6.00 14.91 -28.32
N GLU A 68 -7.12 14.22 -28.10
CA GLU A 68 -8.02 13.73 -29.16
C GLU A 68 -8.92 14.83 -29.79
N LYS A 69 -8.96 16.03 -29.19
CA LYS A 69 -9.74 17.18 -29.68
C LYS A 69 -8.92 18.23 -30.42
N LYS A 70 -7.64 17.98 -30.67
CA LYS A 70 -6.77 18.79 -31.54
C LYS A 70 -6.59 18.10 -32.89
#